data_AF-A0A7M3YWJ3-F1
#
_entry.id   AF-A0A7M3YWJ3-F1
#
_cell.length_a   1.000
_cell.length_b   1.000
_cell.length_c   1.000
_cell.angle_alpha   90.00
_cell.angle_beta   90.00
_cell.angle_gamma   90.00
#
_symmetry.space_group_name_H-M   'P 1'
#
loop_
_entity.id
_entity.type
_entity.pdbx_description
1 polymer ?
#
loop_
_entity_poly.entity_id
_entity_poly.type
_entity_poly.pdbx_seq_one_letter_code
_entity_poly.pdbx_strand_id
1 'polypeptide(L)'
;MRQYWRMQQSQAVVGLLLWGTTITLLVWPYVRWRFEASCSETLCFNDSFVGIPATYFGLLAIFLTVMLGVLTIGYLYDQVFSLWTEWTQVNAERNPYVTYAMTPNWMLMTALQAEMLRRQSEGDEDMQAQAEWFLKWCKENAEGEMFARAVQRWDKDLGPTPTFWFTDDAAMQRARDLKFDDED
;
A
#
# COMPACT_ATOMS: atom_id res chain seq x y z
N MET A 1 -0.04 -8.76 -17.97
CA MET A 1 0.43 -8.04 -16.76
C MET A 1 0.65 -6.54 -16.96
N ARG A 2 1.35 -6.07 -18.02
CA ARG A 2 1.60 -4.63 -18.28
C ARG A 2 0.33 -3.76 -18.45
N GLN A 3 -0.76 -4.32 -19.00
CA GLN A 3 -2.02 -3.59 -19.22
C GLN A 3 -2.86 -3.43 -17.95
N TYR A 4 -2.95 -4.46 -17.11
CA TYR A 4 -3.63 -4.40 -15.80
C TYR A 4 -3.04 -3.31 -14.90
N TRP A 5 -1.71 -3.20 -14.88
CA TRP A 5 -1.02 -2.17 -14.10
C TRP A 5 -1.38 -0.75 -14.55
N ARG A 6 -1.49 -0.50 -15.86
CA ARG A 6 -1.88 0.81 -16.40
C ARG A 6 -3.34 1.17 -16.08
N MET A 7 -4.21 0.16 -16.02
CA MET A 7 -5.62 0.33 -15.63
C MET A 7 -5.76 0.68 -14.15
N GLN A 8 -4.94 0.08 -13.29
CA GLN A 8 -4.92 0.38 -11.87
C GLN A 8 -4.41 1.80 -11.59
N GLN A 9 -3.39 2.25 -12.32
CA GLN A 9 -2.90 3.64 -12.21
C GLN A 9 -3.91 4.66 -12.73
N SER A 10 -4.70 4.33 -13.77
CA SER A 10 -5.73 5.25 -14.28
C SER A 10 -6.99 5.30 -13.43
N GLN A 11 -7.23 4.31 -12.55
CA GLN A 11 -8.42 4.25 -11.69
C GLN A 11 -8.60 5.51 -10.86
N ALA A 12 -7.52 6.03 -10.26
CA ALA A 12 -7.59 7.25 -9.44
C ALA A 12 -7.97 8.47 -10.28
N VAL A 13 -7.38 8.61 -11.48
CA VAL A 13 -7.65 9.74 -12.39
C VAL A 13 -9.08 9.67 -12.93
N VAL A 14 -9.50 8.48 -13.39
CA VAL A 14 -10.86 8.26 -13.89
C VAL A 14 -11.89 8.45 -12.78
N GLY A 15 -11.62 7.94 -11.58
CA GLY A 15 -12.49 8.12 -10.42
C GLY A 15 -12.63 9.59 -10.06
N LEU A 16 -11.54 10.34 -9.99
CA LEU A 16 -11.55 11.77 -9.66
C LEU A 16 -12.33 12.60 -10.69
N LEU A 17 -12.16 12.31 -11.98
CA LEU A 17 -12.96 12.95 -13.03
C LEU A 17 -14.44 12.58 -12.94
N LEU A 18 -14.77 11.31 -12.74
CA LEU A 18 -16.15 10.83 -12.61
C LEU A 18 -16.85 11.43 -11.39
N TRP A 19 -16.20 11.43 -10.23
CA TRP A 19 -16.74 12.03 -9.01
C TRP A 19 -16.83 13.56 -9.13
N GLY A 20 -15.84 14.21 -9.72
CA GLY A 20 -15.88 15.66 -9.97
C GLY A 20 -17.04 16.06 -10.87
N THR A 21 -17.24 15.35 -11.99
CA THR A 21 -18.32 15.60 -12.95
C THR A 21 -19.69 15.29 -12.36
N THR A 22 -19.86 14.17 -11.66
CA THR A 22 -21.12 13.81 -10.99
C THR A 22 -21.53 14.83 -9.93
N ILE A 23 -20.60 15.25 -9.05
CA ILE A 23 -20.87 16.30 -8.05
C ILE A 23 -21.23 17.61 -8.75
N THR A 24 -20.53 17.98 -9.81
CA THR A 24 -20.82 19.20 -10.58
C THR A 24 -22.25 19.19 -11.14
N LEU A 25 -22.67 18.08 -11.73
CA LEU A 25 -24.02 17.93 -12.28
C LEU A 25 -25.10 17.87 -11.20
N LEU A 26 -24.81 17.31 -10.04
CA LEU A 26 -25.73 17.29 -8.90
C LEU A 26 -25.89 18.67 -8.26
N VAL A 27 -24.84 19.49 -8.24
CA VAL A 27 -24.87 20.85 -7.67
C VAL A 27 -25.51 21.85 -8.64
N TRP A 28 -25.35 21.67 -9.95
CA TRP A 28 -25.89 22.57 -10.97
C TRP A 28 -27.35 23.02 -10.78
N PRO A 29 -28.34 22.13 -10.56
CA PRO A 29 -29.74 22.56 -10.39
C PRO A 29 -29.95 23.52 -9.21
N TYR A 30 -29.08 23.48 -8.18
CA TYR A 30 -29.16 24.37 -7.02
C TYR A 30 -28.54 25.75 -7.26
N VAL A 31 -27.70 25.89 -8.29
CA VAL A 31 -26.94 27.12 -8.57
C VAL A 31 -27.35 27.77 -9.90
N ARG A 32 -28.07 27.03 -10.76
CA ARG A 32 -28.53 27.50 -12.09
C ARG A 32 -29.22 28.86 -12.06
N TRP A 33 -30.02 29.15 -11.03
CA TRP A 33 -30.76 30.41 -10.88
C TRP A 33 -29.86 31.65 -10.88
N ARG A 34 -28.57 31.52 -10.51
CA ARG A 34 -27.60 32.63 -10.56
C ARG A 34 -27.16 33.02 -11.97
N PHE A 35 -27.47 32.19 -12.95
CA PHE A 35 -27.13 32.40 -14.37
C PHE A 35 -28.37 32.75 -15.21
N GLU A 36 -29.54 32.94 -14.58
CA GLU A 36 -30.75 33.33 -15.28
C GLU A 36 -30.90 34.87 -15.32
N ALA A 37 -31.43 35.38 -16.43
CA ALA A 37 -31.62 36.82 -16.65
C ALA A 37 -32.56 37.50 -15.63
N SER A 38 -33.32 36.72 -14.85
CA SER A 38 -34.23 37.18 -13.79
C SER A 38 -33.56 37.37 -12.42
N CYS A 39 -32.26 37.06 -12.30
CA CYS A 39 -31.52 37.17 -11.06
C CYS A 39 -31.30 38.65 -10.67
N SER A 40 -31.79 39.05 -9.49
CA SER A 40 -31.74 40.44 -8.97
C SER A 40 -30.85 40.62 -7.73
N GLU A 41 -30.05 39.61 -7.39
CA GLU A 41 -29.09 39.66 -6.28
C GLU A 41 -27.69 40.18 -6.68
N THR A 42 -26.84 40.47 -5.70
CA THR A 42 -25.48 41.03 -5.88
C THR A 42 -24.50 40.08 -6.59
N LEU A 43 -24.82 38.78 -6.71
CA LEU A 43 -23.98 37.73 -7.29
C LEU A 43 -24.67 37.02 -8.47
N CYS A 44 -25.18 37.81 -9.41
CA CYS A 44 -25.80 37.31 -10.65
C CYS A 44 -24.83 37.40 -11.83
N PHE A 45 -24.82 36.36 -12.67
CA PHE A 45 -24.02 36.28 -13.87
C PHE A 45 -24.89 36.51 -15.12
N ASN A 46 -24.32 37.17 -16.13
CA ASN A 46 -25.02 37.47 -17.37
C ASN A 46 -25.34 36.18 -18.14
N ASP A 47 -26.50 36.12 -18.82
CA ASP A 47 -26.98 34.90 -19.52
C ASP A 47 -26.03 34.42 -20.63
N SER A 48 -25.30 35.36 -21.24
CA SER A 48 -24.25 35.05 -22.20
C SER A 48 -22.97 35.84 -21.90
N PHE A 49 -21.83 35.15 -22.02
CA PHE A 49 -20.52 35.75 -21.94
C PHE A 49 -19.75 35.37 -23.20
N VAL A 50 -19.39 36.37 -24.03
CA VAL A 50 -18.66 36.18 -25.30
C VAL A 50 -19.38 35.20 -26.25
N GLY A 51 -20.71 35.30 -26.35
CA GLY A 51 -21.52 34.47 -27.25
C GLY A 51 -21.68 32.99 -26.84
N ILE A 52 -21.08 32.57 -25.72
CA ILE A 52 -21.25 31.24 -25.14
C ILE A 52 -22.27 31.35 -23.98
N PRO A 53 -23.23 30.40 -23.86
CA PRO A 53 -24.13 30.36 -22.71
C PRO A 53 -23.34 30.29 -21.39
N ALA A 54 -23.71 31.11 -20.42
CA ALA A 54 -23.00 31.18 -19.13
C ALA A 54 -23.06 29.87 -18.32
N THR A 55 -23.95 28.96 -18.72
CA THR A 55 -24.06 27.61 -18.16
C THR A 55 -22.77 26.79 -18.25
N TYR A 56 -22.03 26.87 -19.36
CA TYR A 56 -20.77 26.15 -19.51
C TYR A 56 -19.68 26.68 -18.56
N PHE A 57 -19.62 28.00 -18.38
CA PHE A 57 -18.70 28.62 -17.44
C PHE A 57 -19.07 28.30 -16.00
N GLY A 58 -20.37 28.28 -15.67
CA GLY A 58 -20.85 27.88 -14.35
C GLY A 58 -20.51 26.43 -14.01
N LEU A 59 -20.73 25.50 -14.95
CA LEU A 59 -20.35 24.10 -14.78
C LEU A 59 -18.83 23.93 -14.61
N LEU A 60 -18.03 24.62 -15.45
CA LEU A 60 -16.57 24.58 -15.35
C LEU A 60 -16.07 25.14 -14.01
N ALA A 61 -16.65 26.25 -13.54
CA ALA A 61 -16.28 26.88 -12.28
C ALA A 61 -16.59 25.99 -11.08
N ILE A 62 -17.77 25.35 -11.05
CA ILE A 62 -18.14 24.39 -10.00
C ILE A 62 -17.17 23.21 -10.03
N PHE A 63 -16.91 22.63 -11.20
CA PHE A 63 -15.98 21.53 -11.34
C PHE A 63 -14.59 21.87 -10.81
N LEU A 64 -14.02 23.01 -11.23
CA LEU A 64 -12.71 23.48 -10.74
C LEU A 64 -12.71 23.72 -9.23
N THR A 65 -13.79 24.28 -8.69
CA THR A 65 -13.90 24.54 -7.24
C THR A 65 -13.92 23.23 -6.45
N VAL A 66 -14.68 22.23 -6.90
CA VAL A 66 -14.71 20.90 -6.29
C VAL A 66 -13.34 20.23 -6.37
N MET A 67 -12.68 20.28 -7.53
CA MET A 67 -11.34 19.72 -7.71
C MET A 67 -10.30 20.38 -6.81
N LEU A 68 -10.29 21.71 -6.74
CA LEU A 68 -9.40 22.44 -5.83
C LEU A 68 -9.72 22.14 -4.36
N GLY A 69 -10.99 22.00 -3.99
CA GLY A 69 -11.41 21.63 -2.64
C GLY A 69 -10.89 20.25 -2.23
N VAL A 70 -11.04 19.24 -3.09
CA VAL A 70 -10.53 17.88 -2.86
C VAL A 70 -9.00 17.89 -2.76
N LEU A 71 -8.31 18.59 -3.65
CA LEU A 71 -6.85 18.72 -3.59
C LEU A 71 -6.37 19.46 -2.34
N THR A 72 -7.10 20.48 -1.89
CA THR A 72 -6.79 21.21 -0.66
C THR A 72 -6.95 20.33 0.57
N ILE A 73 -8.03 19.54 0.64
CA ILE A 73 -8.21 18.56 1.72
C ILE A 73 -7.08 17.54 1.72
N GLY A 74 -6.72 17.00 0.55
CA GLY A 74 -5.59 16.09 0.41
C GLY A 74 -4.26 16.71 0.86
N TYR A 75 -4.00 17.95 0.47
CA TYR A 75 -2.82 18.70 0.88
C TYR A 75 -2.79 18.93 2.39
N LEU A 76 -3.90 19.34 3.01
CA LEU A 76 -3.98 19.53 4.45
C LEU A 76 -3.78 18.21 5.20
N TYR A 77 -4.39 17.12 4.72
CA TYR A 77 -4.25 15.78 5.30
C TYR A 77 -2.79 15.30 5.32
N ASP A 78 -2.06 15.55 4.24
CA ASP A 78 -0.67 15.07 4.08
C ASP A 78 0.36 16.04 4.69
N GLN A 79 0.30 17.33 4.37
CA GLN A 79 1.36 18.29 4.72
C GLN A 79 1.15 19.00 6.05
N VAL A 80 -0.11 19.28 6.43
CA VAL A 80 -0.39 20.04 7.66
C VAL A 80 -0.61 19.12 8.84
N PHE A 81 -1.42 18.07 8.65
CA PHE A 81 -1.71 17.12 9.72
C PHE A 81 -0.79 15.90 9.72
N SER A 82 -0.06 15.64 8.63
CA SER A 82 0.84 14.48 8.49
C SER A 82 0.21 13.13 8.88
N LEU A 83 -1.13 13.03 8.78
CA LEU A 83 -1.90 11.87 9.23
C LEU A 83 -1.53 10.61 8.46
N TRP A 84 -1.20 10.78 7.17
CA TRP A 84 -0.69 9.69 6.35
C TRP A 84 0.63 9.11 6.88
N THR A 85 1.56 9.98 7.27
CA THR A 85 2.86 9.57 7.81
C THR A 85 2.68 8.85 9.14
N GLU A 86 1.91 9.43 10.06
CA GLU A 86 1.65 8.81 11.36
C GLU A 86 0.94 7.46 11.21
N TRP A 87 -0.08 7.38 10.34
CA TRP A 87 -0.77 6.12 10.08
C TRP A 87 0.15 5.05 9.50
N THR A 88 1.03 5.44 8.57
CA THR A 88 2.00 4.51 7.97
C THR A 88 3.05 4.06 8.98
N GLN A 89 3.49 4.95 9.87
CA GLN A 89 4.40 4.63 10.97
C GLN A 89 3.75 3.65 11.94
N VAL A 90 2.52 3.91 12.39
CA VAL A 90 1.77 2.99 13.27
C VAL A 90 1.61 1.63 12.60
N ASN A 91 1.33 1.60 11.29
CA ASN A 91 1.23 0.34 10.55
C ASN A 91 2.57 -0.40 10.49
N ALA A 92 3.69 0.32 10.34
CA ALA A 92 5.03 -0.28 10.36
C ALA A 92 5.43 -0.77 11.76
N GLU A 93 5.16 0.02 12.80
CA GLU A 93 5.44 -0.32 14.20
C GLU A 93 4.63 -1.53 14.67
N ARG A 94 3.37 -1.64 14.25
CA ARG A 94 2.51 -2.78 14.56
C ARG A 94 2.83 -4.00 13.72
N ASN A 95 3.57 -3.85 12.61
CA ASN A 95 3.94 -4.98 11.78
C ASN A 95 5.10 -5.74 12.45
N PRO A 96 4.86 -6.97 12.94
CA PRO A 96 5.90 -7.74 13.61
C PRO A 96 7.07 -8.03 12.69
N TYR A 97 6.83 -8.19 11.38
CA TYR A 97 7.83 -8.54 10.38
C TYR A 97 8.75 -7.38 9.95
N VAL A 98 8.46 -6.17 10.43
CA VAL A 98 9.30 -4.98 10.25
C VAL A 98 10.10 -4.68 11.51
N THR A 99 9.64 -5.16 12.67
CA THR A 99 10.19 -4.79 13.98
C THR A 99 11.01 -5.89 14.65
N TYR A 100 10.48 -7.10 14.79
CA TYR A 100 11.14 -8.17 15.58
C TYR A 100 11.10 -9.57 14.94
N ALA A 101 10.18 -9.82 14.02
CA ALA A 101 10.09 -11.06 13.25
C ALA A 101 10.66 -10.85 11.83
N MET A 102 11.06 -11.94 11.17
CA MET A 102 11.55 -11.91 9.80
C MET A 102 10.51 -12.42 8.81
N THR A 103 10.42 -11.76 7.65
CA THR A 103 9.75 -12.38 6.49
C THR A 103 10.61 -13.51 5.92
N PRO A 104 10.01 -14.56 5.33
CA PRO A 104 10.74 -15.73 4.82
C PRO A 104 11.88 -15.39 3.84
N ASN A 105 11.66 -14.41 2.96
CA ASN A 105 12.67 -13.96 2.00
C ASN A 105 13.88 -13.32 2.70
N TRP A 106 13.62 -12.43 3.66
CA TRP A 106 14.69 -11.82 4.45
C TRP A 106 15.42 -12.85 5.30
N MET A 107 14.69 -13.79 5.90
CA MET A 107 15.27 -14.87 6.69
C MET A 107 16.24 -15.74 5.89
N LEU A 108 15.88 -16.15 4.67
CA LEU A 108 16.77 -16.93 3.80
C LEU A 108 18.03 -16.13 3.44
N MET A 109 17.89 -14.84 3.14
CA MET A 109 19.04 -13.97 2.85
C MET A 109 19.96 -13.81 4.07
N THR A 110 19.40 -13.53 5.24
CA THR A 110 20.16 -13.38 6.49
C THR A 110 20.85 -14.67 6.88
N ALA A 111 20.17 -15.83 6.77
CA ALA A 111 20.78 -17.12 7.05
C ALA A 111 21.95 -17.43 6.12
N LEU A 112 21.81 -17.12 4.82
CA LEU A 112 22.89 -17.32 3.84
C LEU A 112 24.08 -16.40 4.13
N GLN A 113 23.81 -15.14 4.49
CA GLN A 113 24.85 -14.18 4.87
C GLN A 113 25.57 -14.59 6.16
N ALA A 114 24.84 -15.06 7.17
CA ALA A 114 25.42 -15.55 8.42
C ALA A 114 26.32 -16.77 8.17
N GLU A 115 25.88 -17.72 7.34
CA GLU A 115 26.68 -18.89 6.98
C GLU A 115 27.93 -18.51 6.17
N MET A 116 27.84 -17.52 5.27
CA MET A 116 29.01 -16.99 4.57
C MET A 116 29.99 -16.31 5.53
N LEU A 117 29.48 -15.49 6.47
CA LEU A 117 30.30 -14.84 7.48
C LEU A 117 31.03 -15.86 8.35
N ARG A 118 30.31 -16.91 8.78
CA ARG A 118 30.87 -18.03 9.54
C ARG A 118 32.02 -18.71 8.80
N ARG A 119 31.89 -18.97 7.50
CA ARG A 119 32.96 -19.61 6.70
C ARG A 119 34.14 -18.69 6.43
N GLN A 120 33.92 -17.38 6.34
CA GLN A 120 34.98 -16.41 6.05
C GLN A 120 35.77 -15.99 7.30
N SER A 121 35.19 -16.13 8.48
CA SER A 121 35.78 -15.73 9.77
C SER A 121 36.39 -16.90 10.54
N GLU A 122 36.86 -17.94 9.85
CA GLU A 122 37.55 -19.06 10.50
C GLU A 122 38.80 -18.54 11.24
N GLY A 123 38.72 -18.47 12.57
CA GLY A 123 39.79 -17.95 13.45
C GLY A 123 39.41 -16.72 14.29
N ASP A 124 38.24 -16.12 14.07
CA ASP A 124 37.69 -15.02 14.89
C ASP A 124 36.48 -15.52 15.68
N GLU A 125 36.69 -15.86 16.95
CA GLU A 125 35.65 -16.43 17.81
C GLU A 125 34.44 -15.49 18.02
N ASP A 126 34.67 -14.17 18.04
CA ASP A 126 33.60 -13.18 18.24
C ASP A 126 32.68 -13.11 17.01
N MET A 127 33.25 -13.14 15.81
CA MET A 127 32.49 -13.15 14.57
C MET A 127 31.72 -14.46 14.36
N GLN A 128 32.31 -15.59 14.76
CA GLN A 128 31.63 -16.89 14.74
C GLN A 128 30.41 -16.89 15.66
N ALA A 129 30.55 -16.36 16.88
CA ALA A 129 29.45 -16.29 17.85
C ALA A 129 28.29 -15.41 17.34
N GLN A 130 28.60 -14.29 16.67
CA GLN A 130 27.58 -13.44 16.05
C GLN A 130 26.86 -14.15 14.89
N ALA A 131 27.61 -14.83 14.01
CA ALA A 131 27.02 -15.59 12.92
C ALA A 131 26.10 -16.71 13.45
N GLU A 132 26.50 -17.42 14.50
CA GLU A 132 25.68 -18.45 15.13
C GLU A 132 24.41 -17.87 15.78
N TRP A 133 24.51 -16.69 16.39
CA TRP A 133 23.36 -15.98 16.93
C TRP A 133 22.33 -15.63 15.83
N PHE A 134 22.79 -15.14 14.68
CA PHE A 134 21.91 -14.88 13.53
C PHE A 134 21.22 -16.16 13.02
N LEU A 135 21.96 -17.27 12.93
CA LEU A 135 21.39 -18.56 12.52
C LEU A 135 20.34 -19.06 13.52
N LYS A 136 20.57 -18.89 14.83
CA LYS A 136 19.58 -19.21 15.87
C LYS A 136 18.32 -18.36 15.72
N TRP A 137 18.46 -17.07 15.49
CA TRP A 137 17.31 -16.17 15.27
C TRP A 137 16.52 -16.56 14.01
N CYS A 138 17.19 -16.92 12.91
CA CYS A 138 16.53 -17.47 11.73
C CYS A 138 15.80 -18.80 12.04
N LYS A 139 16.39 -19.68 12.85
CA LYS A 139 15.73 -20.93 13.26
C LYS A 139 14.43 -20.68 14.03
N GLU A 140 14.44 -19.73 14.97
CA GLU A 140 13.24 -19.37 15.74
C GLU A 140 12.14 -18.76 14.84
N ASN A 141 12.51 -17.92 13.86
CA ASN A 141 11.55 -17.37 12.90
C ASN A 141 10.99 -18.41 11.92
N ALA A 142 11.73 -19.50 11.66
CA ALA A 142 11.25 -20.60 10.83
C ALA A 142 10.11 -21.40 11.48
N GLU A 143 9.83 -21.20 12.76
CA GLU A 143 8.65 -21.79 13.42
C GLU A 143 7.38 -20.92 13.25
N GLY A 144 7.52 -19.71 12.69
CA GLY A 144 6.43 -18.77 12.52
C GLY A 144 5.48 -19.12 11.38
N GLU A 145 4.25 -18.62 11.49
CA GLU A 145 3.16 -18.83 10.53
C GLU A 145 3.53 -18.38 9.10
N MET A 146 4.19 -17.22 8.96
CA MET A 146 4.59 -16.72 7.64
C MET A 146 5.60 -17.62 6.94
N PHE A 147 6.48 -18.28 7.68
CA PHE A 147 7.40 -19.27 7.11
C PHE A 147 6.64 -20.51 6.66
N ALA A 148 5.69 -20.99 7.46
CA ALA A 148 4.81 -22.09 7.07
C ALA A 148 4.04 -21.80 5.78
N ARG A 149 3.44 -20.61 5.66
CA ARG A 149 2.75 -20.15 4.44
C ARG A 149 3.69 -20.17 3.24
N ALA A 150 4.93 -19.72 3.40
CA ALA A 150 5.93 -19.72 2.34
C ALA A 150 6.35 -21.14 1.93
N VAL A 151 6.64 -22.03 2.90
CA VAL A 151 7.01 -23.42 2.62
C VAL A 151 5.90 -24.16 1.88
N GLN A 152 4.64 -24.04 2.32
CA GLN A 152 3.52 -24.68 1.63
C GLN A 152 3.34 -24.15 0.21
N ARG A 153 3.57 -22.85 0.00
CA ARG A 153 3.52 -22.24 -1.34
C ARG A 153 4.68 -22.71 -2.22
N TRP A 154 5.89 -22.78 -1.69
CA TRP A 154 7.06 -23.31 -2.39
C TRP A 154 6.89 -24.78 -2.74
N ASP A 155 6.34 -25.59 -1.83
CA ASP A 155 6.01 -27.00 -2.05
C ASP A 155 5.05 -27.18 -3.23
N LYS A 156 4.05 -26.30 -3.34
CA LYS A 156 3.08 -26.31 -4.44
C LYS A 156 3.69 -25.89 -5.78
N ASP A 157 4.52 -24.86 -5.79
CA ASP A 157 5.03 -24.25 -7.02
C ASP A 157 6.29 -24.97 -7.57
N LEU A 158 7.14 -25.51 -6.70
CA LEU A 158 8.47 -26.05 -7.04
C LEU A 158 8.65 -27.53 -6.65
N GLY A 159 7.70 -28.14 -5.95
CA GLY A 159 7.86 -29.44 -5.32
C GLY A 159 8.47 -29.34 -3.92
N PRO A 160 8.69 -30.47 -3.22
CA PRO A 160 9.01 -30.47 -1.80
C PRO A 160 10.28 -29.67 -1.49
N THR A 161 10.11 -28.60 -0.72
CA THR A 161 11.16 -27.70 -0.27
C THR A 161 12.19 -28.48 0.54
N PRO A 162 13.49 -28.36 0.25
CA PRO A 162 14.52 -29.03 1.04
C PRO A 162 14.58 -28.44 2.46
N THR A 163 15.05 -29.25 3.40
CA THR A 163 15.38 -28.76 4.74
C THR A 163 16.62 -27.87 4.67
N PHE A 164 16.48 -26.63 5.11
CA PHE A 164 17.59 -25.67 5.12
C PHE A 164 18.58 -25.98 6.26
N TRP A 165 19.85 -25.64 6.08
CA TRP A 165 20.94 -25.96 7.02
C TRP A 165 20.79 -25.30 8.41
N PHE A 166 20.01 -24.21 8.51
CA PHE A 166 19.75 -23.50 9.75
C PHE A 166 18.47 -23.96 10.47
N THR A 167 17.71 -24.87 9.86
CA THR A 167 16.48 -25.44 10.42
C THR A 167 16.59 -26.96 10.53
N ASP A 168 15.57 -27.61 11.08
CA ASP A 168 15.48 -29.06 11.19
C ASP A 168 14.28 -29.64 10.44
N ASP A 169 14.35 -30.93 10.12
CA ASP A 169 13.28 -31.65 9.41
C ASP A 169 11.95 -31.57 10.18
N ALA A 170 12.02 -31.56 11.51
CA ALA A 170 10.87 -31.45 12.37
C ALA A 170 10.17 -30.09 12.22
N ALA A 171 10.91 -28.98 12.17
CA ALA A 171 10.35 -27.65 11.91
C ALA A 171 9.75 -27.53 10.52
N MET A 172 10.42 -28.07 9.50
CA MET A 172 9.89 -28.09 8.13
C MET A 172 8.59 -28.90 8.03
N GLN A 173 8.50 -30.03 8.73
CA GLN A 173 7.28 -30.82 8.78
C GLN A 173 6.15 -30.10 9.52
N ARG A 174 6.45 -29.46 10.67
CA ARG A 174 5.48 -28.60 11.37
C ARG A 174 4.95 -27.47 10.48
N ALA A 175 5.82 -26.84 9.70
CA ALA A 175 5.45 -25.79 8.76
C ALA A 175 4.50 -26.28 7.65
N ARG A 176 4.67 -27.53 7.18
CA ARG A 176 3.79 -28.16 6.19
C ARG A 176 2.43 -28.55 6.77
N ASP A 177 2.43 -29.04 8.01
CA ASP A 177 1.23 -29.57 8.66
C ASP A 177 0.37 -28.47 9.31
N LEU A 178 0.89 -27.24 9.40
CA LEU A 178 0.17 -26.09 9.95
C LEU A 178 -1.02 -25.74 9.06
N LYS A 179 -2.23 -25.82 9.62
CA LYS A 179 -3.46 -25.38 8.96
C LYS A 179 -3.70 -23.91 9.24
N PHE A 180 -4.06 -23.16 8.21
CA PHE A 180 -4.45 -21.76 8.34
C PHE A 180 -5.97 -21.68 8.35
N ASP A 181 -6.53 -20.96 9.32
CA ASP A 181 -7.98 -20.79 9.47
C ASP A 181 -8.62 -19.95 8.32
N ASP A 182 -7.81 -19.34 7.46
CA ASP A 182 -8.24 -18.46 6.38
C ASP A 182 -8.52 -19.18 5.03
N GLU A 183 -8.31 -20.51 4.94
CA GLU A 183 -8.44 -21.29 3.69
C GLU A 183 -9.72 -22.14 3.55
N ASP A 184 -10.71 -21.95 4.44
CA ASP A 184 -12.07 -22.55 4.36
C ASP A 184 -13.14 -21.57 3.85
#